data_AF-A0A2I0PWA8-F1
#
_entry.id   AF-A0A2I0PWA8-F1
#
_cell.length_a   1.000
_cell.length_b   1.000
_cell.length_c   1.000
_cell.angle_alpha   90.00
_cell.angle_beta   90.00
_cell.angle_gamma   90.00
#
_symmetry.space_group_name_H-M   'P 1'
#
loop_
_entity.id
_entity.type
_entity.pdbx_description
1 polymer ?
#
loop_
_entity_poly.entity_id
_entity_poly.type
_entity_poly.pdbx_seq_one_letter_code
_entity_poly.pdbx_strand_id
1 'polypeptide(L)'
;MTGVLEHRREYLRLMRQITLDKGFFTVTDIHAAADIPRSTAQDWVSRLLREGCVFLREEKRGRNAARYAAFSAIPSSTCRRIFTTVDGDNVEIYHDCMSGACAAFCGHHHSLAGGVLSHVERDGTLLRECARTGYRDVLVGLMPLPAVGVIGVEHVGDSIVQKIRCIGGPAYSLSDMMARAEGVTRVDTHHNGHIVEGDVWTRAMVHVTIGIDDTDTKEGGATFALALALLSHVTRIKGVLPISHHVAMLNQDVFVKTAGNSASFIEVAVIPEMLDELSDKVRRFVADESLSPEWGIAVRTGLGVPEQLREYGRLVREQVISRTIAEATAEQFGIYLWGGNGVIGALGAVALAGLPHEILLDPAKNDF
;
A
#
# COMPACT_ATOMS: atom_id res chain seq x y z
N MET A 1 21.38 -12.35 -10.91
CA MET A 1 21.29 -11.48 -9.71
C MET A 1 20.25 -11.92 -8.68
N THR A 2 19.35 -12.86 -9.01
CA THR A 2 18.30 -13.41 -8.13
C THR A 2 18.85 -14.18 -6.92
N GLY A 3 19.87 -15.03 -7.11
CA GLY A 3 20.42 -15.84 -6.02
C GLY A 3 20.97 -15.05 -4.83
N VAL A 4 21.64 -13.90 -5.07
CA VAL A 4 22.27 -13.12 -3.98
C VAL A 4 21.22 -12.55 -3.02
N LEU A 5 20.06 -12.11 -3.50
CA LEU A 5 19.00 -11.57 -2.66
C LEU A 5 18.26 -12.67 -1.87
N GLU A 6 18.10 -13.84 -2.47
CA GLU A 6 17.52 -15.02 -1.80
C GLU A 6 18.44 -15.51 -0.67
N HIS A 7 19.73 -15.68 -0.96
CA HIS A 7 20.74 -16.10 0.02
C HIS A 7 20.86 -15.07 1.14
N ARG A 8 20.80 -13.77 0.83
CA ARG A 8 20.76 -12.70 1.84
C ARG A 8 19.59 -12.87 2.80
N ARG A 9 18.38 -13.09 2.28
CA ARG A 9 17.16 -13.23 3.09
C ARG A 9 17.23 -14.48 3.97
N GLU A 10 17.71 -15.57 3.40
CA GLU A 10 17.89 -16.86 4.09
C GLU A 10 18.88 -16.74 5.25
N TYR A 11 20.09 -16.24 5.00
CA TYR A 11 21.11 -16.12 6.04
C TYR A 11 20.74 -15.10 7.12
N LEU A 12 20.10 -13.99 6.75
CA LEU A 12 19.61 -13.04 7.75
C LEU A 12 18.51 -13.65 8.63
N ARG A 13 17.61 -14.48 8.06
CA ARG A 13 16.61 -15.24 8.84
C ARG A 13 17.28 -16.18 9.82
N LEU A 14 18.28 -16.93 9.35
CA LEU A 14 19.03 -17.87 10.17
C LEU A 14 19.77 -17.16 11.32
N MET A 15 20.46 -16.07 11.02
CA MET A 15 21.14 -15.23 12.03
C MET A 15 20.16 -14.69 13.08
N ARG A 16 18.96 -14.26 12.66
CA ARG A 16 17.90 -13.83 13.59
C ARG A 16 17.41 -14.96 14.48
N GLN A 17 17.16 -16.14 13.92
CA GLN A 17 16.70 -17.31 14.68
C GLN A 17 17.72 -17.70 15.75
N ILE A 18 19.00 -17.82 15.39
CA ILE A 18 20.04 -18.18 16.36
C ILE A 18 20.23 -17.08 17.40
N THR A 19 20.09 -15.81 17.02
CA THR A 19 20.11 -14.68 17.96
C THR A 19 18.94 -14.74 18.94
N LEU A 20 17.74 -15.13 18.52
CA LEU A 20 16.60 -15.34 19.43
C LEU A 20 16.89 -16.45 20.43
N ASP A 21 17.38 -17.59 19.94
CA ASP A 21 17.51 -18.80 20.75
C ASP A 21 18.66 -18.70 21.76
N LYS A 22 19.78 -18.07 21.37
CA LYS A 22 21.03 -18.03 22.16
C LYS A 22 21.43 -16.62 22.62
N GLY A 23 20.74 -15.58 22.16
CA GLY A 23 21.11 -14.18 22.37
C GLY A 23 22.25 -13.67 21.46
N PHE A 24 22.97 -14.54 20.76
CA PHE A 24 24.05 -14.21 19.83
C PHE A 24 24.30 -15.37 18.87
N PHE A 25 25.07 -15.15 17.80
CA PHE A 25 25.61 -16.17 16.93
C PHE A 25 27.10 -15.93 16.63
N THR A 26 27.80 -16.99 16.23
CA THR A 26 29.16 -16.93 15.69
C THR A 26 29.16 -17.32 14.22
N VAL A 27 30.25 -17.01 13.51
CA VAL A 27 30.44 -17.44 12.11
C VAL A 27 30.40 -18.97 12.00
N THR A 28 30.83 -19.68 13.04
CA THR A 28 30.77 -21.15 13.10
C THR A 28 29.31 -21.65 13.15
N ASP A 29 28.43 -20.97 13.91
CA ASP A 29 27.01 -21.34 13.98
C ASP A 29 26.34 -21.19 12.61
N ILE A 30 26.66 -20.12 11.87
CA ILE A 30 26.10 -19.87 10.53
C ILE A 30 26.63 -20.86 9.50
N HIS A 31 27.93 -21.10 9.49
CA HIS A 31 28.55 -22.12 8.65
C HIS A 31 27.88 -23.49 8.83
N ALA A 32 27.73 -23.94 10.09
CA ALA A 32 27.18 -25.25 10.40
C ALA A 32 25.69 -25.35 10.07
N ALA A 33 24.91 -24.30 10.33
CA ALA A 33 23.47 -24.35 10.15
C ALA A 33 23.02 -24.11 8.69
N ALA A 34 23.81 -23.40 7.89
CA ALA A 34 23.54 -23.18 6.46
C ALA A 34 24.29 -24.14 5.53
N ASP A 35 25.14 -25.03 6.06
CA ASP A 35 25.98 -25.96 5.31
C ASP A 35 26.80 -25.28 4.18
N ILE A 36 27.43 -24.14 4.50
CA ILE A 36 28.23 -23.33 3.56
C ILE A 36 29.67 -23.16 4.05
N PRO A 37 30.68 -22.93 3.21
CA PRO A 37 32.05 -22.69 3.67
C PRO A 37 32.14 -21.57 4.71
N ARG A 38 33.01 -21.74 5.72
CA ARG A 38 33.20 -20.74 6.79
C ARG A 38 33.58 -19.36 6.28
N SER A 39 34.34 -19.28 5.19
CA SER A 39 34.69 -18.03 4.49
C SER A 39 33.46 -17.33 3.92
N THR A 40 32.53 -18.09 3.32
CA THR A 40 31.26 -17.58 2.82
C THR A 40 30.37 -17.06 3.95
N ALA A 41 30.27 -17.81 5.05
CA ALA A 41 29.55 -17.35 6.24
C ALA A 41 30.17 -16.05 6.81
N GLN A 42 31.51 -15.94 6.86
CA GLN A 42 32.21 -14.73 7.31
C GLN A 42 31.94 -13.54 6.39
N ASP A 43 31.90 -13.74 5.07
CA ASP A 43 31.60 -12.67 4.12
C ASP A 43 30.18 -12.14 4.31
N TRP A 44 29.20 -13.03 4.44
CA TRP A 44 27.81 -12.65 4.73
C TRP A 44 27.64 -11.92 6.05
N VAL A 45 28.31 -12.36 7.11
CA VAL A 45 28.28 -11.66 8.40
C VAL A 45 28.89 -10.26 8.27
N SER A 46 30.06 -10.13 7.63
CA SER A 46 30.72 -8.83 7.41
C SER A 46 29.88 -7.90 6.56
N ARG A 47 29.21 -8.44 5.55
CA ARG A 47 28.29 -7.70 4.68
C ARG A 47 27.07 -7.22 5.44
N LEU A 48 26.37 -8.11 6.15
CA LEU A 48 25.18 -7.76 6.94
C LEU A 48 25.52 -6.84 8.11
N LEU A 49 26.75 -6.89 8.63
CA LEU A 49 27.27 -5.95 9.63
C LEU A 49 27.42 -4.54 9.04
N ARG A 50 28.02 -4.42 7.84
CA ARG A 50 28.11 -3.14 7.12
C ARG A 50 26.75 -2.60 6.72
N GLU A 51 25.81 -3.49 6.40
CA GLU A 51 24.41 -3.14 6.10
C GLU A 51 23.58 -2.83 7.37
N GLY A 52 24.15 -2.93 8.57
CA GLY A 52 23.47 -2.66 9.83
C GLY A 52 22.37 -3.67 10.20
N CYS A 53 22.33 -4.83 9.55
CA CYS A 53 21.35 -5.88 9.81
C CYS A 53 21.75 -6.77 11.02
N VAL A 54 23.05 -6.82 11.32
CA VAL A 54 23.62 -7.47 12.49
C VAL A 54 24.63 -6.50 13.13
N PHE A 55 24.93 -6.67 14.41
CA PHE A 55 25.94 -5.88 15.12
C PHE A 55 26.92 -6.79 15.86
N LEU A 56 28.14 -6.30 16.05
CA LEU A 56 29.16 -6.99 16.83
C LEU A 56 28.83 -6.80 18.31
N ARG A 57 28.60 -7.91 19.02
CA ARG A 57 28.29 -7.92 20.45
C ARG A 57 29.55 -8.07 21.29
N GLU A 58 30.46 -8.95 20.90
CA GLU A 58 31.76 -9.15 21.54
C GLU A 58 32.86 -9.41 20.50
N GLU A 59 33.98 -8.71 20.63
CA GLU A 59 35.18 -8.91 19.80
C GLU A 59 35.84 -10.28 20.04
N LYS A 60 36.56 -10.77 19.02
CA LYS A 60 37.36 -11.99 19.14
C LYS A 60 38.46 -11.80 20.19
N ARG A 61 38.47 -12.65 21.23
CA ARG A 61 39.52 -12.66 22.25
C ARG A 61 40.23 -14.01 22.30
N GLY A 62 41.46 -14.07 21.79
CA GLY A 62 42.27 -15.29 21.79
C GLY A 62 41.59 -16.45 21.05
N ARG A 63 41.29 -17.53 21.78
CA ARG A 63 40.58 -18.72 21.24
C ARG A 63 39.06 -18.54 21.15
N ASN A 64 38.49 -17.50 21.77
CA ASN A 64 37.06 -17.24 21.74
C ASN A 64 36.68 -16.53 20.44
N ALA A 65 35.71 -17.09 19.71
CA ALA A 65 35.17 -16.50 18.49
C ALA A 65 34.44 -15.18 18.79
N ALA A 66 34.46 -14.25 17.82
CA ALA A 66 33.63 -13.05 17.88
C ALA A 66 32.14 -13.43 17.92
N ARG A 67 31.36 -12.70 18.73
CA ARG A 67 29.92 -12.89 18.86
C ARG A 67 29.18 -11.73 18.21
N TYR A 68 28.26 -12.08 17.33
CA TYR A 68 27.39 -11.14 16.63
C TYR A 68 25.96 -11.35 17.10
N ALA A 69 25.11 -10.35 16.92
CA ALA A 69 23.68 -10.49 17.11
C ALA A 69 22.98 -9.82 15.94
N ALA A 70 21.92 -10.47 15.43
CA ALA A 70 21.01 -9.76 14.55
C ALA A 70 20.33 -8.66 15.36
N PHE A 71 20.03 -7.52 14.73
CA PHE A 71 19.01 -6.65 15.32
C PHE A 71 17.76 -7.52 15.56
N SER A 72 17.19 -7.39 16.78
CA SER A 72 16.15 -8.24 17.39
C SER A 72 15.19 -8.89 16.38
N ALA A 73 14.73 -10.11 16.64
CA ALA A 73 13.65 -10.68 15.82
C ALA A 73 12.30 -9.96 16.00
N ILE A 74 12.21 -9.05 16.97
CA ILE A 74 11.17 -8.04 16.98
C ILE A 74 11.42 -7.14 15.76
N PRO A 75 10.44 -7.03 14.83
CA PRO A 75 10.64 -6.25 13.63
C PRO A 75 10.92 -4.78 13.99
N SER A 76 11.80 -4.13 13.21
CA SER A 76 12.14 -2.73 13.42
C SER A 76 10.93 -1.80 13.24
N SER A 77 9.94 -2.22 12.46
CA SER A 77 8.63 -1.59 12.42
C SER A 77 7.54 -2.64 12.22
N THR A 78 6.36 -2.41 12.79
CA THR A 78 5.14 -3.18 12.50
C THR A 78 4.40 -2.67 11.27
N CYS A 79 4.74 -1.47 10.78
CA CYS A 79 4.25 -0.90 9.53
C CYS A 79 5.32 -1.04 8.45
N ARG A 80 4.99 -1.67 7.32
CA ARG A 80 5.84 -1.65 6.12
C ARG A 80 5.89 -0.23 5.57
N ARG A 81 4.73 0.41 5.46
CA ARG A 81 4.56 1.75 4.89
C ARG A 81 3.54 2.55 5.68
N ILE A 82 3.77 3.85 5.77
CA ILE A 82 2.76 4.84 6.17
C ILE A 82 2.88 6.00 5.18
N PHE A 83 1.78 6.33 4.52
CA PHE A 83 1.74 7.38 3.52
C PHE A 83 0.35 8.01 3.45
N THR A 84 0.25 9.15 2.80
CA THR A 84 -0.96 9.95 2.84
C THR A 84 -1.28 10.56 1.49
N THR A 85 -2.53 10.44 1.06
CA THR A 85 -3.05 11.13 -0.13
C THR A 85 -3.99 12.27 0.28
N VAL A 86 -4.06 13.30 -0.55
CA VAL A 86 -4.77 14.55 -0.24
C VAL A 86 -5.61 15.00 -1.42
N ASP A 87 -6.81 15.50 -1.13
CA ASP A 87 -7.71 16.13 -2.11
C ASP A 87 -8.49 17.27 -1.41
N GLY A 88 -7.97 18.49 -1.57
CA GLY A 88 -8.40 19.66 -0.79
C GLY A 88 -8.14 19.44 0.70
N ASP A 89 -9.18 19.59 1.52
CA ASP A 89 -9.13 19.35 2.96
C ASP A 89 -9.33 17.87 3.33
N ASN A 90 -9.67 17.02 2.37
CA ASN A 90 -9.84 15.59 2.62
C ASN A 90 -8.49 14.88 2.52
N VAL A 91 -8.27 13.96 3.45
CA VAL A 91 -7.00 13.25 3.61
C VAL A 91 -7.30 11.77 3.80
N GLU A 92 -6.52 10.92 3.13
CA GLU A 92 -6.51 9.48 3.40
C GLU A 92 -5.13 9.04 3.84
N ILE A 93 -5.07 8.46 5.04
CA ILE A 93 -3.86 7.97 5.67
C ILE A 93 -3.86 6.45 5.53
N TYR A 94 -2.77 5.90 5.01
CA TYR A 94 -2.64 4.47 4.78
C TYR A 94 -1.55 3.90 5.69
N HIS A 95 -1.87 2.84 6.41
CA HIS A 95 -0.91 2.02 7.13
C HIS A 95 -0.90 0.61 6.53
N ASP A 96 0.16 0.25 5.78
CA ASP A 96 0.39 -1.13 5.35
C ASP A 96 1.15 -1.86 6.45
N CYS A 97 0.44 -2.65 7.25
CA CYS A 97 1.03 -3.38 8.37
C CYS A 97 1.72 -4.67 7.92
N MET A 98 2.71 -5.13 8.69
CA MET A 98 3.31 -6.45 8.47
C MET A 98 2.35 -7.61 8.78
N SER A 99 1.27 -7.35 9.53
CA SER A 99 0.31 -8.33 10.02
C SER A 99 -1.12 -7.78 9.93
N GLY A 100 -2.04 -8.58 9.39
CA GLY A 100 -3.46 -8.24 9.35
C GLY A 100 -4.08 -8.13 10.75
N ALA A 101 -3.54 -8.83 11.74
CA ALA A 101 -3.98 -8.70 13.14
C ALA A 101 -3.57 -7.37 13.76
N CYS A 102 -2.37 -6.85 13.43
CA CYS A 102 -1.95 -5.51 13.84
C CYS A 102 -2.82 -4.44 13.18
N ALA A 103 -3.08 -4.56 11.87
CA ALA A 103 -3.99 -3.66 11.16
C ALA A 103 -5.40 -3.69 11.76
N ALA A 104 -5.91 -4.87 12.14
CA ALA A 104 -7.22 -5.01 12.79
C ALA A 104 -7.25 -4.35 14.18
N PHE A 105 -6.19 -4.49 14.97
CA PHE A 105 -6.09 -3.82 16.27
C PHE A 105 -6.07 -2.30 16.14
N CYS A 106 -5.22 -1.76 15.26
CA CYS A 106 -5.17 -0.32 15.00
C CYS A 106 -6.51 0.17 14.47
N GLY A 107 -7.08 -0.48 13.45
CA GLY A 107 -8.36 -0.09 12.88
C GLY A 107 -9.50 -0.07 13.89
N HIS A 108 -9.58 -1.07 14.79
CA HIS A 108 -10.57 -1.06 15.86
C HIS A 108 -10.41 0.15 16.79
N HIS A 109 -9.20 0.45 17.23
CA HIS A 109 -8.97 1.56 18.17
C HIS A 109 -9.11 2.93 17.53
N HIS A 110 -8.68 3.11 16.28
CA HIS A 110 -8.89 4.33 15.52
C HIS A 110 -10.39 4.59 15.26
N SER A 111 -11.16 3.55 14.89
CA SER A 111 -12.62 3.65 14.77
C SER A 111 -13.29 4.00 16.10
N LEU A 112 -12.85 3.38 17.20
CA LEU A 112 -13.39 3.62 18.54
C LEU A 112 -13.06 5.03 19.06
N ALA A 113 -11.88 5.54 18.73
CA ALA A 113 -11.44 6.90 19.06
C ALA A 113 -12.24 7.97 18.33
N GLY A 114 -12.55 7.73 17.05
CA GLY A 114 -13.05 8.78 16.18
C GLY A 114 -12.02 9.90 16.04
N GLY A 115 -12.30 11.05 16.64
CA GLY A 115 -11.46 12.23 16.49
C GLY A 115 -11.64 12.89 15.13
N VAL A 116 -10.54 13.17 14.44
CA VAL A 116 -10.57 13.77 13.10
C VAL A 116 -10.87 12.78 11.98
N LEU A 117 -10.86 11.48 12.29
CA LEU A 117 -11.19 10.42 11.34
C LEU A 117 -12.71 10.36 11.12
N SER A 118 -13.12 10.33 9.86
CA SER A 118 -14.52 10.14 9.44
C SER A 118 -14.83 8.68 9.10
N HIS A 119 -13.83 7.94 8.63
CA HIS A 119 -13.98 6.54 8.25
C HIS A 119 -12.66 5.78 8.43
N VAL A 120 -12.76 4.51 8.78
CA VAL A 120 -11.61 3.61 8.92
C VAL A 120 -11.99 2.27 8.30
N GLU A 121 -11.24 1.87 7.29
CA GLU A 121 -11.44 0.64 6.53
C GLU A 121 -10.17 -0.20 6.58
N ARG A 122 -10.33 -1.53 6.61
CA ARG A 122 -9.20 -2.46 6.55
C ARG A 122 -9.41 -3.48 5.44
N ASP A 123 -8.46 -3.53 4.51
CA ASP A 123 -8.33 -4.61 3.53
C ASP A 123 -7.03 -5.39 3.77
N GLY A 124 -7.17 -6.65 4.22
CA GLY A 124 -6.02 -7.50 4.54
C GLY A 124 -5.08 -6.85 5.57
N THR A 125 -3.90 -6.42 5.13
CA THR A 125 -2.90 -5.73 5.95
C THR A 125 -2.89 -4.22 5.81
N LEU A 126 -3.65 -3.67 4.87
CA LEU A 126 -3.77 -2.24 4.65
C LEU A 126 -4.91 -1.68 5.50
N LEU A 127 -4.59 -0.65 6.28
CA LEU A 127 -5.56 0.18 6.97
C LEU A 127 -5.66 1.51 6.23
N ARG A 128 -6.87 1.92 5.86
CA ARG A 128 -7.19 3.20 5.24
C ARG A 128 -8.00 4.03 6.22
N GLU A 129 -7.53 5.22 6.53
CA GLU A 129 -8.16 6.14 7.46
C GLU A 129 -8.49 7.44 6.74
N CYS A 130 -9.78 7.73 6.58
CA CYS A 130 -10.25 8.97 5.97
C CYS A 130 -10.41 10.03 7.05
N ALA A 131 -9.91 11.23 6.78
CA ALA A 131 -9.93 12.36 7.68
C ALA A 131 -10.21 13.66 6.93
N ARG A 132 -10.52 14.71 7.68
CA ARG A 132 -10.37 16.09 7.21
C ARG A 132 -9.28 16.78 8.00
N THR A 133 -8.56 17.69 7.34
CA THR A 133 -7.59 18.55 8.03
C THR A 133 -8.26 19.31 9.16
N GLY A 134 -7.62 19.35 10.32
CA GLY A 134 -8.15 19.97 11.52
C GLY A 134 -7.72 19.24 12.79
N TYR A 135 -8.33 19.61 13.90
CA TYR A 135 -8.07 19.03 15.22
C TYR A 135 -9.37 18.63 15.90
N ARG A 136 -9.39 17.46 16.53
CA ARG A 136 -10.44 17.00 17.43
C ARG A 136 -9.83 16.15 18.52
N ASP A 137 -9.98 16.60 19.76
CA ASP A 137 -9.41 15.91 20.90
C ASP A 137 -10.01 14.51 21.09
N VAL A 138 -9.18 13.55 21.51
CA VAL A 138 -9.57 12.16 21.79
C VAL A 138 -9.03 11.75 23.16
N LEU A 139 -9.91 11.18 23.99
CA LEU A 139 -9.49 10.55 25.24
C LEU A 139 -9.05 9.11 24.97
N VAL A 140 -7.76 8.83 25.17
CA VAL A 140 -7.20 7.47 25.10
C VAL A 140 -7.01 6.87 26.49
N GLY A 141 -7.08 5.55 26.58
CA GLY A 141 -6.94 4.83 27.84
C GLY A 141 -6.97 3.32 27.68
N LEU A 142 -6.99 2.62 28.82
CA LEU A 142 -7.26 1.19 28.84
C LEU A 142 -8.74 0.93 28.57
N MET A 143 -9.08 -0.31 28.21
CA MET A 143 -10.46 -0.74 28.00
C MET A 143 -11.38 -0.20 29.11
N PRO A 144 -12.52 0.44 28.77
CA PRO A 144 -13.19 0.48 27.46
C PRO A 144 -12.76 1.61 26.51
N LEU A 145 -11.76 2.43 26.88
CA LEU A 145 -11.29 3.53 26.04
C LEU A 145 -10.41 3.02 24.87
N PRO A 146 -10.28 3.79 23.78
CA PRO A 146 -9.35 3.48 22.71
C PRO A 146 -7.89 3.62 23.18
N ALA A 147 -7.01 2.71 22.75
CA ALA A 147 -5.60 2.76 23.08
C ALA A 147 -4.81 3.75 22.20
N VAL A 148 -5.37 4.16 21.05
CA VAL A 148 -4.77 5.09 20.08
C VAL A 148 -5.87 5.85 19.36
N GLY A 149 -5.60 7.11 19.02
CA GLY A 149 -6.46 7.94 18.18
C GLY A 149 -5.69 9.01 17.44
N VAL A 150 -6.22 9.45 16.30
CA VAL A 150 -5.71 10.61 15.56
C VAL A 150 -6.45 11.84 16.06
N ILE A 151 -5.73 12.74 16.71
CA ILE A 151 -6.28 13.98 17.29
C ILE A 151 -6.18 15.17 16.36
N GLY A 152 -5.35 15.09 15.32
CA GLY A 152 -5.19 16.16 14.35
C GLY A 152 -4.55 15.70 13.05
N VAL A 153 -4.89 16.39 11.97
CA VAL A 153 -4.25 16.27 10.65
C VAL A 153 -4.01 17.67 10.12
N GLU A 154 -2.76 17.99 9.81
CA GLU A 154 -2.37 19.31 9.34
C GLU A 154 -1.58 19.22 8.03
N HIS A 155 -1.80 20.17 7.13
CA HIS A 155 -1.03 20.32 5.90
C HIS A 155 0.05 21.38 6.10
N VAL A 156 1.32 20.96 6.03
CA VAL A 156 2.48 21.82 6.26
C VAL A 156 3.44 21.69 5.08
N GLY A 157 3.44 22.70 4.20
CA GLY A 157 4.28 22.69 3.00
C GLY A 157 3.86 21.57 2.05
N ASP A 158 4.78 20.63 1.75
CA ASP A 158 4.54 19.44 0.93
C ASP A 158 4.21 18.19 1.78
N SER A 159 3.99 18.37 3.08
CA SER A 159 3.86 17.29 4.04
C SER A 159 2.51 17.32 4.76
N ILE A 160 2.05 16.14 5.17
CA ILE A 160 0.93 15.96 6.09
C ILE A 160 1.47 15.52 7.44
N VAL A 161 0.94 16.15 8.49
CA VAL A 161 1.26 15.85 9.89
C VAL A 161 0.07 15.17 10.53
N GLN A 162 0.21 13.88 10.83
CA GLN A 162 -0.76 13.14 11.61
C GLN A 162 -0.38 13.22 13.09
N LYS A 163 -1.24 13.87 13.88
CA LYS A 163 -1.08 13.99 15.33
C LYS A 163 -1.76 12.81 16.02
N ILE A 164 -0.98 11.93 16.61
CA ILE A 164 -1.44 10.69 17.24
C ILE A 164 -1.29 10.80 18.75
N ARG A 165 -2.33 10.39 19.49
CA ARG A 165 -2.28 10.17 20.93
C ARG A 165 -2.50 8.70 21.23
N CYS A 166 -1.71 8.13 22.12
CA CYS A 166 -1.81 6.70 22.42
C CYS A 166 -1.21 6.30 23.77
N ILE A 167 -1.50 5.06 24.19
CA ILE A 167 -0.93 4.40 25.36
C ILE A 167 -0.48 2.97 25.02
N GLY A 168 0.32 2.34 25.87
CA GLY A 168 0.62 0.91 25.79
C GLY A 168 1.34 0.48 24.50
N GLY A 169 0.86 -0.57 23.84
CA GLY A 169 1.47 -1.11 22.62
C GLY A 169 1.57 -0.10 21.47
N PRO A 170 0.49 0.64 21.13
CA PRO A 170 0.55 1.72 20.16
C PRO A 170 1.56 2.83 20.49
N ALA A 171 1.77 3.16 21.78
CA ALA A 171 2.78 4.11 22.19
C ALA A 171 4.21 3.66 21.85
N TYR A 172 4.51 2.37 22.03
CA TYR A 172 5.78 1.81 21.56
C TYR A 172 5.91 1.86 20.04
N SER A 173 4.81 1.62 19.30
CA SER A 173 4.82 1.73 17.85
C SER A 173 5.11 3.16 17.38
N LEU A 174 4.46 4.16 18.00
CA LEU A 174 4.65 5.57 17.67
C LEU A 174 6.09 6.04 17.96
N SER A 175 6.63 5.72 19.15
CA SER A 175 7.96 6.21 19.56
C SER A 175 9.13 5.50 18.86
N ASP A 176 9.03 4.20 18.58
CA ASP A 176 10.20 3.40 18.18
C ASP A 176 10.12 2.80 16.77
N MET A 177 8.91 2.69 16.19
CA MET A 177 8.67 1.89 14.98
C MET A 177 8.21 2.71 13.76
N MET A 178 7.31 3.68 13.93
CA MET A 178 6.69 4.39 12.80
C MET A 178 7.72 5.16 11.96
N ALA A 179 8.75 5.73 12.58
CA ALA A 179 9.84 6.45 11.89
C ALA A 179 10.63 5.59 10.88
N ARG A 180 10.46 4.26 10.92
CA ARG A 180 11.14 3.32 10.01
C ARG A 180 10.23 2.79 8.90
N ALA A 181 8.95 3.16 8.88
CA ALA A 181 8.04 2.78 7.83
C ALA A 181 8.35 3.58 6.55
N GLU A 182 8.30 2.93 5.39
CA GLU A 182 8.46 3.62 4.10
C GLU A 182 7.32 4.65 3.92
N GLY A 183 7.67 5.86 3.49
CA GLY A 183 6.74 6.99 3.35
C GLY A 183 6.74 7.97 4.52
N VAL A 184 7.23 7.57 5.70
CA VAL A 184 7.43 8.47 6.84
C VAL A 184 8.73 9.24 6.69
N THR A 185 8.66 10.56 6.81
CA THR A 185 9.82 11.45 6.71
C THR A 185 10.38 11.83 8.07
N ARG A 186 9.50 11.92 9.09
CA ARG A 186 9.85 12.31 10.46
C ARG A 186 8.79 11.82 11.44
N VAL A 187 9.23 11.49 12.65
CA VAL A 187 8.34 11.33 13.81
C VAL A 187 8.92 12.11 14.98
N ASP A 188 8.11 12.96 15.59
CA ASP A 188 8.43 13.60 16.87
C ASP A 188 7.48 13.06 17.93
N THR A 189 7.99 12.72 19.13
CA THR A 189 7.16 12.21 20.22
C THR A 189 7.39 12.97 21.52
N HIS A 190 6.31 13.06 22.30
CA HIS A 190 6.26 13.66 23.62
C HIS A 190 5.60 12.68 24.59
N HIS A 191 6.27 12.41 25.71
CA HIS A 191 5.82 11.45 26.71
C HIS A 191 5.28 12.20 27.93
N ASN A 192 4.05 11.91 28.32
CA ASN A 192 3.43 12.40 29.54
C ASN A 192 2.89 11.22 30.36
N GLY A 193 3.72 10.69 31.25
CA GLY A 193 3.42 9.48 32.00
C GLY A 193 3.24 8.27 31.08
N HIS A 194 2.04 7.70 31.06
CA HIS A 194 1.69 6.55 30.22
C HIS A 194 1.14 6.93 28.84
N ILE A 195 0.88 8.23 28.62
CA ILE A 195 0.39 8.76 27.34
C ILE A 195 1.58 9.21 26.52
N VAL A 196 1.57 8.84 25.24
CA VAL A 196 2.49 9.33 24.23
C VAL A 196 1.69 10.06 23.17
N GLU A 197 2.10 11.29 22.90
CA GLU A 197 1.66 12.06 21.75
C GLU A 197 2.79 12.13 20.73
N GLY A 198 2.46 12.17 19.46
CA GLY A 198 3.48 12.32 18.42
C GLY A 198 2.93 12.81 17.09
N ASP A 199 3.82 13.47 16.37
CA ASP A 199 3.59 14.02 15.03
C ASP A 199 4.28 13.11 14.02
N VAL A 200 3.50 12.40 13.22
CA VAL A 200 3.99 11.55 12.12
C VAL A 200 3.89 12.33 10.81
N TRP A 201 5.04 12.55 10.18
CA TRP A 201 5.14 13.30 8.93
C TRP A 201 5.22 12.37 7.74
N THR A 202 4.35 12.59 6.75
CA THR A 202 4.36 11.93 5.45
C THR A 202 4.28 12.99 4.35
N ARG A 203 4.67 12.66 3.12
CA ARG A 203 4.51 13.58 1.98
C ARG A 203 3.03 13.62 1.55
N ALA A 204 2.53 14.79 1.16
CA ALA A 204 1.22 14.93 0.55
C ALA A 204 1.24 14.33 -0.87
N MET A 205 0.63 13.17 -1.05
CA MET A 205 0.57 12.46 -2.34
C MET A 205 -0.80 12.64 -3.01
N VAL A 206 -0.87 12.35 -4.31
CA VAL A 206 -2.10 12.30 -5.09
C VAL A 206 -2.57 10.87 -5.17
N HIS A 207 -3.85 10.63 -4.87
CA HIS A 207 -4.49 9.33 -5.13
C HIS A 207 -4.78 9.22 -6.63
N VAL A 208 -4.35 8.12 -7.25
CA VAL A 208 -4.59 7.83 -8.66
C VAL A 208 -5.26 6.47 -8.81
N THR A 209 -6.42 6.46 -9.47
CA THR A 209 -7.14 5.25 -9.87
C THR A 209 -6.90 5.00 -11.35
N ILE A 210 -6.45 3.79 -11.70
CA ILE A 210 -6.14 3.38 -13.07
C ILE A 210 -7.04 2.18 -13.42
N GLY A 211 -8.05 2.41 -14.25
CA GLY A 211 -8.89 1.36 -14.83
C GLY A 211 -8.26 0.76 -16.08
N ILE A 212 -8.46 -0.53 -16.28
CA ILE A 212 -7.89 -1.35 -17.35
C ILE A 212 -8.94 -2.35 -17.81
N ASP A 213 -9.14 -2.47 -19.11
CA ASP A 213 -10.08 -3.44 -19.67
C ASP A 213 -9.72 -3.88 -21.09
N ASP A 214 -10.35 -4.97 -21.53
CA ASP A 214 -10.23 -5.57 -22.87
C ASP A 214 -8.78 -5.84 -23.27
N THR A 215 -8.01 -6.45 -22.37
CA THR A 215 -6.57 -6.70 -22.61
C THR A 215 -6.25 -8.14 -23.01
N ASP A 216 -7.19 -9.05 -22.83
CA ASP A 216 -7.12 -10.48 -23.13
C ASP A 216 -7.87 -10.84 -24.41
N THR A 217 -7.59 -12.03 -24.94
CA THR A 217 -8.31 -12.60 -26.08
C THR A 217 -8.87 -13.97 -25.72
N LYS A 218 -9.68 -14.56 -26.62
CA LYS A 218 -10.17 -15.93 -26.44
C LYS A 218 -9.05 -16.98 -26.42
N GLU A 219 -7.88 -16.63 -26.93
CA GLU A 219 -6.72 -17.51 -27.07
C GLU A 219 -5.76 -17.41 -25.89
N GLY A 220 -5.87 -16.36 -25.07
CA GLY A 220 -5.07 -16.22 -23.85
C GLY A 220 -5.11 -14.81 -23.23
N GLY A 221 -4.51 -14.72 -22.05
CA GLY A 221 -4.47 -13.49 -21.25
C GLY A 221 -5.55 -13.44 -20.18
N ALA A 222 -5.42 -12.47 -19.27
CA ALA A 222 -6.45 -12.10 -18.32
C ALA A 222 -6.21 -10.66 -17.85
N THR A 223 -7.23 -9.80 -17.95
CA THR A 223 -7.12 -8.38 -17.56
C THR A 223 -6.65 -8.17 -16.12
N PHE A 224 -7.11 -8.99 -15.17
CA PHE A 224 -6.64 -8.89 -13.77
C PHE A 224 -5.15 -9.23 -13.61
N ALA A 225 -4.60 -10.14 -14.43
CA ALA A 225 -3.20 -10.53 -14.36
C ALA A 225 -2.30 -9.40 -14.91
N LEU A 226 -2.72 -8.77 -16.00
CA LEU A 226 -2.05 -7.58 -16.55
C LEU A 226 -2.14 -6.40 -15.58
N ALA A 227 -3.29 -6.17 -14.94
CA ALA A 227 -3.45 -5.13 -13.92
C ALA A 227 -2.51 -5.31 -12.73
N LEU A 228 -2.36 -6.55 -12.23
CA LEU A 228 -1.42 -6.85 -11.15
C LEU A 228 0.05 -6.69 -11.57
N ALA A 229 0.38 -7.07 -12.81
CA ALA A 229 1.70 -6.85 -13.39
C ALA A 229 1.99 -5.35 -13.53
N LEU A 230 1.00 -4.55 -13.97
CA LEU A 230 1.10 -3.10 -14.05
C LEU A 230 1.35 -2.49 -12.67
N LEU A 231 0.58 -2.86 -11.64
CA LEU A 231 0.79 -2.38 -10.27
C LEU A 231 2.22 -2.67 -9.80
N SER A 232 2.72 -3.88 -10.08
CA SER A 232 4.10 -4.27 -9.75
C SER A 232 5.15 -3.52 -10.57
N HIS A 233 4.81 -3.05 -11.77
CA HIS A 233 5.68 -2.28 -12.65
C HIS A 233 5.77 -0.81 -12.21
N VAL A 234 4.63 -0.15 -12.01
CA VAL A 234 4.57 1.28 -11.69
C VAL A 234 5.08 1.60 -10.29
N THR A 235 4.96 0.67 -9.35
CA THR A 235 5.51 0.81 -7.99
C THR A 235 7.04 0.73 -7.91
N ARG A 236 7.71 0.45 -9.03
CA ARG A 236 9.18 0.62 -9.15
C ARG A 236 9.58 2.06 -9.40
N ILE A 237 8.64 2.93 -9.75
CA ILE A 237 8.86 4.37 -9.89
C ILE A 237 9.02 4.95 -8.48
N LYS A 238 10.13 5.65 -8.25
CA LYS A 238 10.34 6.32 -6.96
C LYS A 238 9.25 7.37 -6.77
N GLY A 239 8.56 7.33 -5.62
CA GLY A 239 7.46 8.24 -5.32
C GLY A 239 6.08 7.72 -5.73
N VAL A 240 5.97 6.45 -6.14
CA VAL A 240 4.70 5.74 -6.36
C VAL A 240 4.57 4.61 -5.36
N LEU A 241 3.52 4.63 -4.54
CA LEU A 241 3.22 3.60 -3.53
C LEU A 241 1.92 2.88 -3.88
N PRO A 242 1.87 1.54 -3.79
CA PRO A 242 0.64 0.80 -4.06
C PRO A 242 -0.41 1.01 -2.97
N ILE A 243 -1.67 1.09 -3.39
CA ILE A 243 -2.83 1.04 -2.50
C ILE A 243 -3.53 -0.30 -2.69
N SER A 244 -4.09 -0.56 -3.88
CA SER A 244 -4.97 -1.71 -4.07
C SER A 244 -5.02 -2.19 -5.53
N HIS A 245 -5.61 -3.38 -5.72
CA HIS A 245 -6.05 -3.91 -7.00
C HIS A 245 -7.43 -4.54 -6.83
N HIS A 246 -8.34 -4.21 -7.72
CA HIS A 246 -9.72 -4.69 -7.69
C HIS A 246 -10.16 -5.17 -9.06
N VAL A 247 -11.14 -6.08 -9.06
CA VAL A 247 -11.87 -6.53 -10.24
C VAL A 247 -13.30 -6.03 -10.13
N ALA A 248 -13.82 -5.43 -11.19
CA ALA A 248 -15.17 -4.91 -11.28
C ALA A 248 -15.91 -5.67 -12.39
N MET A 249 -16.92 -6.44 -12.01
CA MET A 249 -17.83 -7.08 -12.96
C MET A 249 -18.77 -6.03 -13.55
N LEU A 250 -18.88 -6.05 -14.88
CA LEU A 250 -19.71 -5.15 -15.68
C LEU A 250 -20.95 -5.91 -16.21
N ASN A 251 -21.63 -5.37 -17.22
CA ASN A 251 -22.80 -6.00 -17.83
C ASN A 251 -22.46 -7.37 -18.47
N GLN A 252 -23.04 -8.45 -17.95
CA GLN A 252 -22.77 -9.80 -18.47
C GLN A 252 -23.54 -10.12 -19.76
N ASP A 253 -24.50 -9.31 -20.19
CA ASP A 253 -25.31 -9.54 -21.40
C ASP A 253 -24.68 -8.97 -22.67
N VAL A 254 -23.50 -8.35 -22.57
CA VAL A 254 -22.76 -7.82 -23.73
C VAL A 254 -22.32 -8.97 -24.65
N PHE A 255 -22.60 -8.84 -25.95
CA PHE A 255 -22.29 -9.86 -26.97
C PHE A 255 -20.79 -9.96 -27.29
N VAL A 256 -20.07 -8.84 -27.25
CA VAL A 256 -18.63 -8.77 -27.49
C VAL A 256 -17.94 -8.87 -26.13
N LYS A 257 -17.64 -10.10 -25.70
CA LYS A 257 -16.89 -10.40 -24.47
C LYS A 257 -15.97 -11.59 -24.68
N THR A 258 -14.96 -11.76 -23.82
CA THR A 258 -14.11 -12.95 -23.79
C THR A 258 -14.85 -14.10 -23.11
N ALA A 259 -14.38 -14.60 -21.97
CA ALA A 259 -15.11 -15.58 -21.15
C ALA A 259 -16.16 -14.90 -20.24
N GLY A 260 -15.93 -13.64 -19.85
CA GLY A 260 -16.82 -12.81 -19.04
C GLY A 260 -16.64 -11.33 -19.39
N ASN A 261 -17.39 -10.45 -18.72
CA ASN A 261 -17.23 -9.00 -18.86
C ASN A 261 -16.82 -8.37 -17.52
N SER A 262 -15.52 -8.26 -17.30
CA SER A 262 -14.93 -7.73 -16.07
C SER A 262 -13.72 -6.89 -16.38
N ALA A 263 -13.71 -5.67 -15.86
CA ALA A 263 -12.56 -4.79 -15.89
C ALA A 263 -11.79 -4.86 -14.57
N SER A 264 -10.55 -4.35 -14.58
CA SER A 264 -9.75 -4.19 -13.37
C SER A 264 -9.45 -2.73 -13.11
N PHE A 265 -9.25 -2.36 -11.85
CA PHE A 265 -8.60 -1.10 -11.52
C PHE A 265 -7.54 -1.30 -10.45
N ILE A 266 -6.51 -0.46 -10.49
CA ILE A 266 -5.48 -0.36 -9.45
C ILE A 266 -5.48 1.04 -8.87
N GLU A 267 -5.14 1.15 -7.59
CA GLU A 267 -4.99 2.43 -6.91
C GLU A 267 -3.54 2.59 -6.44
N VAL A 268 -2.99 3.78 -6.63
CA VAL A 268 -1.64 4.14 -6.19
C VAL A 268 -1.62 5.55 -5.60
N ALA A 269 -0.75 5.77 -4.62
CA ALA A 269 -0.39 7.10 -4.14
C ALA A 269 0.86 7.58 -4.88
N VAL A 270 0.83 8.81 -5.40
CA VAL A 270 1.87 9.34 -6.29
C VAL A 270 2.30 10.71 -5.82
N ILE A 271 3.60 10.97 -5.67
CA ILE A 271 4.05 12.35 -5.46
C ILE A 271 3.68 13.19 -6.70
N PRO A 272 3.18 14.43 -6.54
CA PRO A 272 2.62 15.20 -7.66
C PRO A 272 3.53 15.29 -8.89
N GLU A 273 4.85 15.37 -8.68
CA GLU A 273 5.85 15.52 -9.73
C GLU A 273 5.99 14.30 -10.64
N MET A 274 5.46 13.14 -10.23
CA MET A 274 5.61 11.87 -10.95
C MET A 274 4.33 11.45 -11.69
N LEU A 275 3.27 12.28 -11.68
CA LEU A 275 2.00 11.96 -12.33
C LEU A 275 2.14 11.75 -13.84
N ASP A 276 2.89 12.61 -14.52
CA ASP A 276 3.10 12.51 -15.96
C ASP A 276 3.92 11.25 -16.31
N GLU A 277 5.00 10.98 -15.55
CA GLU A 277 5.81 9.77 -15.75
C GLU A 277 5.00 8.49 -15.51
N LEU A 278 4.14 8.49 -14.47
CA LEU A 278 3.24 7.38 -14.20
C LEU A 278 2.30 7.14 -15.40
N SER A 279 1.63 8.20 -15.87
CA SER A 279 0.66 8.10 -16.96
C SER A 279 1.30 7.56 -18.24
N ASP A 280 2.50 8.05 -18.58
CA ASP A 280 3.25 7.57 -19.73
C ASP A 280 3.67 6.10 -19.59
N LYS A 281 4.13 5.69 -18.40
CA LYS A 281 4.52 4.29 -18.14
C LYS A 281 3.34 3.34 -18.17
N VAL A 282 2.21 3.74 -17.59
CA VAL A 282 0.95 2.98 -17.64
C VAL A 282 0.55 2.74 -19.09
N ARG A 283 0.47 3.81 -19.89
CA ARG A 283 0.09 3.72 -21.29
C ARG A 283 0.99 2.79 -22.10
N ARG A 284 2.32 2.93 -21.96
CA ARG A 284 3.28 2.10 -22.69
C ARG A 284 3.20 0.64 -22.26
N PHE A 285 3.17 0.39 -20.95
CA PHE A 285 3.12 -0.98 -20.43
C PHE A 285 1.89 -1.74 -20.92
N VAL A 286 0.71 -1.14 -20.82
CA VAL A 286 -0.52 -1.80 -21.28
C VAL A 286 -0.52 -2.00 -22.80
N ALA A 287 -0.06 -1.00 -23.56
CA ALA A 287 0.03 -1.10 -25.02
C ALA A 287 0.99 -2.21 -25.50
N ASP A 288 2.11 -2.41 -24.77
CA ASP A 288 3.13 -3.40 -25.12
C ASP A 288 2.77 -4.82 -24.66
N GLU A 289 2.09 -4.96 -23.51
CA GLU A 289 1.82 -6.27 -22.89
C GLU A 289 0.41 -6.80 -23.17
N SER A 290 -0.50 -5.98 -23.69
CA SER A 290 -1.85 -6.41 -24.04
C SER A 290 -1.86 -7.33 -25.27
N LEU A 291 -2.73 -8.35 -25.23
CA LEU A 291 -2.96 -9.26 -26.34
C LEU A 291 -4.10 -8.82 -27.26
N SER A 292 -4.94 -7.89 -26.81
CA SER A 292 -6.08 -7.36 -27.55
C SER A 292 -5.75 -5.98 -28.12
N PRO A 293 -6.06 -5.68 -29.40
CA PRO A 293 -5.89 -4.32 -29.93
C PRO A 293 -6.93 -3.33 -29.39
N GLU A 294 -7.97 -3.83 -28.71
CA GLU A 294 -9.06 -3.04 -28.17
C GLU A 294 -8.84 -2.60 -26.71
N TRP A 295 -7.66 -2.87 -26.14
CA TRP A 295 -7.32 -2.50 -24.77
C TRP A 295 -7.71 -1.07 -24.41
N GLY A 296 -8.09 -0.85 -23.16
CA GLY A 296 -8.44 0.46 -22.67
C GLY A 296 -7.82 0.78 -21.32
N ILE A 297 -7.50 2.05 -21.14
CA ILE A 297 -7.03 2.63 -19.88
C ILE A 297 -7.87 3.85 -19.56
N ALA A 298 -8.22 4.02 -18.28
CA ALA A 298 -8.75 5.26 -17.73
C ALA A 298 -7.92 5.67 -16.50
N VAL A 299 -7.42 6.91 -16.45
CA VAL A 299 -6.64 7.43 -15.32
C VAL A 299 -7.33 8.63 -14.70
N ARG A 300 -7.69 8.49 -13.42
CA ARG A 300 -8.34 9.52 -12.62
C ARG A 300 -7.49 9.86 -11.39
N THR A 301 -7.46 11.14 -11.03
CA THR A 301 -6.90 11.61 -9.75
C THR A 301 -8.01 12.02 -8.77
N GLY A 302 -7.69 12.00 -7.47
CA GLY A 302 -8.59 12.46 -6.40
C GLY A 302 -9.24 11.34 -5.59
N LEU A 303 -9.75 11.66 -4.40
CA LEU A 303 -10.20 10.66 -3.42
C LEU A 303 -11.64 10.18 -3.65
N GLY A 304 -12.55 11.09 -3.96
CA GLY A 304 -13.99 10.80 -4.06
C GLY A 304 -14.47 10.66 -5.51
N VAL A 305 -15.14 9.56 -5.84
CA VAL A 305 -15.83 9.40 -7.13
C VAL A 305 -17.10 10.28 -7.12
N PRO A 306 -17.22 11.30 -8.00
CA PRO A 306 -18.42 12.13 -8.07
C PRO A 306 -19.66 11.31 -8.45
N GLU A 307 -20.84 11.69 -7.94
CA GLU A 307 -22.09 10.95 -8.19
C GLU A 307 -22.41 10.78 -9.68
N GLN A 308 -22.17 11.80 -10.49
CA GLN A 308 -22.38 11.71 -11.95
C GLN A 308 -21.40 10.75 -12.63
N LEU A 309 -20.18 10.59 -12.10
CA LEU A 309 -19.25 9.56 -12.55
C LEU A 309 -19.70 8.19 -12.06
N ARG A 310 -20.26 8.10 -10.84
CA ARG A 310 -20.84 6.85 -10.30
C ARG A 310 -21.98 6.34 -11.17
N GLU A 311 -22.83 7.24 -11.67
CA GLU A 311 -23.91 6.92 -12.61
C GLU A 311 -23.40 6.26 -13.89
N TYR A 312 -22.25 6.70 -14.42
CA TYR A 312 -21.61 6.00 -15.55
C TYR A 312 -21.28 4.53 -15.21
N GLY A 313 -20.80 4.27 -13.98
CA GLY A 313 -20.57 2.92 -13.48
C GLY A 313 -21.84 2.07 -13.44
N ARG A 314 -22.98 2.65 -13.02
CA ARG A 314 -24.29 2.00 -13.06
C ARG A 314 -24.72 1.68 -14.50
N LEU A 315 -24.59 2.66 -15.40
CA LEU A 315 -24.95 2.53 -16.81
C LEU A 315 -24.15 1.44 -17.53
N VAL A 316 -22.84 1.33 -17.29
CA VAL A 316 -21.99 0.27 -17.86
C VAL A 316 -22.38 -1.13 -17.38
N ARG A 317 -23.04 -1.26 -16.23
CA ARG A 317 -23.58 -2.53 -15.72
C ARG A 317 -24.94 -2.90 -16.31
N GLU A 318 -25.72 -1.93 -16.77
CA GLU A 318 -27.09 -2.14 -17.25
C GLU A 318 -27.22 -2.23 -18.76
N GLN A 319 -26.40 -1.49 -19.50
CA GLN A 319 -26.57 -1.32 -20.94
C GLN A 319 -25.25 -1.32 -21.71
N VAL A 320 -25.34 -1.51 -23.02
CA VAL A 320 -24.19 -1.38 -23.93
C VAL A 320 -23.95 0.11 -24.18
N ILE A 321 -22.81 0.61 -23.71
CA ILE A 321 -22.40 2.01 -23.84
C ILE A 321 -21.54 2.18 -25.09
N SER A 322 -21.68 3.31 -25.79
CA SER A 322 -20.80 3.65 -26.90
C SER A 322 -19.53 4.34 -26.41
N ARG A 323 -18.43 4.17 -27.14
CA ARG A 323 -17.16 4.85 -26.85
C ARG A 323 -17.31 6.37 -26.72
N THR A 324 -18.16 6.99 -27.53
CA THR A 324 -18.40 8.45 -27.48
C THR A 324 -18.97 8.90 -26.14
N ILE A 325 -19.83 8.10 -25.49
CA ILE A 325 -20.36 8.42 -24.15
C ILE A 325 -19.23 8.34 -23.11
N ALA A 326 -18.35 7.33 -23.22
CA ALA A 326 -17.19 7.19 -22.35
C ALA A 326 -16.23 8.39 -22.49
N GLU A 327 -15.94 8.81 -23.73
CA GLU A 327 -15.09 9.96 -24.02
C GLU A 327 -15.67 11.28 -23.48
N ALA A 328 -16.98 11.53 -23.70
CA ALA A 328 -17.65 12.71 -23.17
C ALA A 328 -17.66 12.73 -21.62
N THR A 329 -17.90 11.57 -21.00
CA THR A 329 -17.86 11.43 -19.53
C THR A 329 -16.44 11.69 -19.02
N ALA A 330 -15.42 11.13 -19.65
CA ALA A 330 -14.04 11.33 -19.24
C ALA A 330 -13.60 12.80 -19.38
N GLU A 331 -13.96 13.47 -20.47
CA GLU A 331 -13.70 14.90 -20.66
C GLU A 331 -14.35 15.74 -19.54
N GLN A 332 -15.60 15.46 -19.18
CA GLN A 332 -16.31 16.15 -18.11
C GLN A 332 -15.61 16.05 -16.74
N PHE A 333 -14.98 14.92 -16.44
CA PHE A 333 -14.32 14.68 -15.15
C PHE A 333 -12.79 14.80 -15.20
N GLY A 334 -12.21 15.25 -16.32
CA GLY A 334 -10.76 15.36 -16.48
C GLY A 334 -10.02 14.01 -16.37
N ILE A 335 -10.67 12.94 -16.82
CA ILE A 335 -10.11 11.58 -16.82
C ILE A 335 -9.41 11.34 -18.15
N TYR A 336 -8.19 10.83 -18.11
CA TYR A 336 -7.47 10.50 -19.33
C TYR A 336 -7.83 9.10 -19.82
N LEU A 337 -8.14 8.99 -21.11
CA LEU A 337 -8.41 7.71 -21.78
C LEU A 337 -7.36 7.40 -22.83
N TRP A 338 -6.95 6.14 -22.93
CA TRP A 338 -6.11 5.63 -24.01
C TRP A 338 -6.57 4.26 -24.47
N GLY A 339 -6.51 4.01 -25.78
CA GLY A 339 -6.76 2.70 -26.39
C GLY A 339 -8.00 2.61 -27.28
N GLY A 340 -8.49 1.38 -27.44
CA GLY A 340 -9.65 0.97 -28.23
C GLY A 340 -10.97 1.07 -27.46
N ASN A 341 -11.89 0.14 -27.69
CA ASN A 341 -13.19 0.12 -27.00
C ASN A 341 -13.11 -0.25 -25.51
N GLY A 342 -12.04 -0.88 -25.05
CA GLY A 342 -11.81 -1.18 -23.63
C GLY A 342 -11.87 0.06 -22.74
N VAL A 343 -11.73 1.28 -23.28
CA VAL A 343 -11.86 2.51 -22.49
C VAL A 343 -13.24 2.63 -21.81
N ILE A 344 -14.26 1.98 -22.37
CA ILE A 344 -15.62 1.95 -21.82
C ILE A 344 -15.63 1.26 -20.45
N GLY A 345 -15.10 0.04 -20.38
CA GLY A 345 -15.04 -0.73 -19.14
C GLY A 345 -13.92 -0.29 -18.21
N ALA A 346 -12.81 0.23 -18.74
CA ALA A 346 -11.77 0.86 -17.93
C ALA A 346 -12.32 2.09 -17.18
N LEU A 347 -13.08 2.95 -17.85
CA LEU A 347 -13.78 4.07 -17.19
C LEU A 347 -14.85 3.55 -16.22
N GLY A 348 -15.53 2.45 -16.57
CA GLY A 348 -16.49 1.78 -15.68
C GLY A 348 -15.83 1.31 -14.38
N ALA A 349 -14.66 0.71 -14.45
CA ALA A 349 -13.88 0.29 -13.30
C ALA A 349 -13.50 1.49 -12.40
N VAL A 350 -13.04 2.60 -13.00
CA VAL A 350 -12.77 3.85 -12.27
C VAL A 350 -14.04 4.40 -11.61
N ALA A 351 -15.16 4.39 -12.32
CA ALA A 351 -16.46 4.83 -11.82
C ALA A 351 -17.01 3.93 -10.70
N LEU A 352 -16.52 2.69 -10.56
CA LEU A 352 -16.88 1.74 -9.52
C LEU A 352 -15.89 1.75 -8.33
N ALA A 353 -14.78 2.49 -8.40
CA ALA A 353 -13.79 2.56 -7.32
C ALA A 353 -14.38 3.03 -5.99
N GLY A 354 -13.85 2.52 -4.88
CA GLY A 354 -14.35 2.78 -3.52
C GLY A 354 -15.61 1.99 -3.12
N LEU A 355 -16.15 1.14 -3.98
CA LEU A 355 -17.22 0.21 -3.61
C LEU A 355 -16.67 -1.09 -2.99
N PRO A 356 -17.40 -1.72 -2.06
CA PRO A 356 -16.99 -2.98 -1.46
C PRO A 356 -16.95 -4.12 -2.50
N HIS A 357 -16.13 -5.15 -2.25
CA HIS A 357 -15.97 -6.31 -3.14
C HIS A 357 -17.31 -7.01 -3.45
N GLU A 358 -18.23 -7.02 -2.48
CA GLU A 358 -19.57 -7.59 -2.61
C GLU A 358 -20.41 -6.95 -3.70
N ILE A 359 -20.17 -5.66 -3.98
CA ILE A 359 -20.85 -4.88 -5.02
C ILE A 359 -20.03 -4.94 -6.30
N LEU A 360 -18.69 -4.87 -6.21
CA LEU A 360 -17.80 -4.96 -7.38
C LEU A 360 -17.95 -6.30 -8.12
N LEU A 361 -18.18 -7.39 -7.39
CA LEU A 361 -18.27 -8.75 -7.92
C LEU A 361 -19.70 -9.23 -8.19
N ASP A 362 -20.69 -8.35 -8.03
CA ASP A 362 -22.10 -8.68 -8.31
C ASP A 362 -22.72 -7.54 -9.14
N PRO A 363 -22.76 -7.67 -10.48
CA PRO A 363 -23.30 -6.63 -11.35
C PRO A 363 -24.83 -6.45 -11.18
N ALA A 364 -25.53 -7.38 -10.51
CA ALA A 364 -26.93 -7.21 -10.17
C ALA A 364 -27.14 -6.25 -8.98
N LYS A 365 -26.10 -6.01 -8.16
CA LYS A 365 -26.12 -4.99 -7.11
C LYS A 365 -25.71 -3.64 -7.69
N ASN A 366 -26.67 -2.91 -8.23
CA ASN A 366 -26.44 -1.60 -8.87
C ASN A 366 -26.97 -0.40 -8.07
N ASP A 367 -27.61 -0.63 -6.92
CA ASP A 367 -28.19 0.40 -6.04
C ASP A 367 -27.14 0.96 -5.04
N PHE A 368 -26.03 1.49 -5.54
CA PHE A 368 -24.95 2.08 -4.72
C PHE A 368 -24.71 3.55 -5.03
#